data_AF-A0AAP0HBF0-F1
#
_entry.id   AF-A0AAP0HBF0-F1
#
_cell.length_a   1.000
_cell.length_b   1.000
_cell.length_c   1.000
_cell.angle_alpha   90.00
_cell.angle_beta   90.00
_cell.angle_gamma   90.00
#
_symmetry.space_group_name_H-M   'P 1'
#
loop_
_entity.id
_entity.type
_entity.pdbx_description
1 polymer ?
#
loop_
_entity_poly.entity_id
_entity_poly.type
_entity_poly.pdbx_seq_one_letter_code
_entity_poly.pdbx_strand_id
1 'polypeptide(L)'
;MRKNIDAQTLICAMLRLGFASPKFYRAYSCCGSSEAEVKKGGGRRRSSSSSSKVVVSDSELKQNWLSSLSCPLPLMTRHLEEHNTTSELVIGIDPDVSGALALLKTTHHHNSSSSSSSSSSSSFSAQVFDTPHLQVLVGKRVRKRLDAKSMVQLLRNLDAPPGTSAFIEQSIPFPQDGKLGWWCGGFGYGLWIGILVASGFTVVPVPSSIWKSHFELCGSRSLKDESRNAACSLFPSMASLLKRKKDHGRADALLIAAYGKSRQTKSET
;
A
#
# COMPACT_ATOMS: atom_id res chain seq x y z
N MET A 1 40.19 1.78 9.98
CA MET A 1 39.22 2.72 10.61
C MET A 1 37.90 2.64 9.87
N ARG A 2 36.86 2.03 10.46
CA ARG A 2 35.51 1.98 9.88
C ARG A 2 34.77 3.25 10.27
N LYS A 3 34.40 4.09 9.30
CA LYS A 3 33.58 5.29 9.54
C LYS A 3 32.17 4.82 9.88
N ASN A 4 31.79 4.91 11.16
CA ASN A 4 30.40 4.79 11.58
C ASN A 4 29.62 5.94 10.94
N ILE A 5 28.78 5.61 9.95
CA ILE A 5 27.78 6.55 9.46
C ILE A 5 26.72 6.63 10.56
N ASP A 6 26.63 7.80 11.16
CA ASP A 6 25.66 8.10 12.21
C ASP A 6 24.22 7.91 11.68
N ALA A 7 23.38 7.31 12.50
CA ALA A 7 21.98 7.04 12.18
C ALA A 7 21.20 8.31 11.84
N GLN A 8 21.62 9.46 12.37
CA GLN A 8 21.03 10.76 12.04
C GLN A 8 21.31 11.17 10.59
N THR A 9 22.45 10.75 10.03
CA THR A 9 22.81 10.99 8.61
C THR A 9 21.98 10.12 7.67
N LEU A 10 21.68 8.87 8.05
CA LEU A 10 20.77 7.97 7.31
C LEU A 10 19.30 8.42 7.38
N ILE A 11 18.86 8.93 8.53
CA ILE A 11 17.50 9.48 8.72
C ILE A 11 17.34 10.79 7.94
N CYS A 12 18.33 11.69 7.94
CA CYS A 12 18.31 12.88 7.10
C CYS A 12 18.39 12.57 5.60
N ALA A 13 19.05 11.49 5.19
CA ALA A 13 19.07 11.05 3.80
C ALA A 13 17.71 10.51 3.33
N MET A 14 16.98 9.79 4.20
CA MET A 14 15.63 9.30 3.89
C MET A 14 14.56 10.39 3.94
N LEU A 15 14.68 11.39 4.81
CA LEU A 15 13.76 12.54 4.86
C LEU A 15 13.98 13.55 3.72
N ARG A 16 15.14 13.54 3.05
CA ARG A 16 15.40 14.33 1.83
C ARG A 16 14.78 13.74 0.55
N LEU A 17 14.15 12.57 0.63
CA LEU A 17 13.40 11.96 -0.48
C LEU A 17 11.88 12.28 -0.45
N GLY A 18 11.47 13.33 0.26
CA GLY A 18 10.23 14.05 -0.04
C GLY A 18 8.91 13.30 0.25
N PHE A 19 8.66 12.95 1.52
CA PHE A 19 7.31 12.62 2.00
C PHE A 19 7.09 13.18 3.41
N ALA A 20 7.14 14.51 3.55
CA ALA A 20 6.52 15.22 4.67
C ALA A 20 6.41 16.71 4.32
N SER A 21 5.19 17.21 4.15
CA SER A 21 4.94 18.65 4.06
C SER A 21 5.16 19.28 5.45
N PRO A 22 5.99 20.33 5.60
CA PRO A 22 6.27 20.93 6.89
C PRO A 22 5.13 21.89 7.29
N LYS A 23 4.01 21.35 7.76
CA LYS A 23 2.95 22.14 8.42
C LYS A 23 2.53 21.61 9.78
N PHE A 24 3.23 20.61 10.33
CA PHE A 24 2.83 19.95 11.57
C PHE A 24 3.85 20.07 12.71
N TYR A 25 4.56 21.19 12.84
CA TYR A 25 5.30 21.49 14.06
C TYR A 25 5.36 23.01 14.29
N ARG A 26 4.27 23.60 14.81
CA ARG A 26 4.37 24.84 15.59
C ARG A 26 3.17 25.04 16.50
N ALA A 27 3.22 24.44 17.68
CA ALA A 27 2.55 24.97 18.86
C ALA A 27 3.40 24.58 20.08
N TYR A 28 3.50 25.51 21.03
CA TYR A 28 4.21 25.43 22.32
C TYR A 28 5.72 25.73 22.29
N SER A 29 6.08 27.00 22.46
CA SER A 29 6.93 27.48 23.58
C SER A 29 7.15 28.99 23.49
N CYS A 30 7.02 29.68 24.63
CA CYS A 30 7.13 31.12 24.82
C CYS A 30 8.58 31.63 24.88
N CYS A 31 8.69 32.96 24.69
CA CYS A 31 9.67 33.91 25.23
C CYS A 31 11.12 33.91 24.68
N GLY A 32 11.59 35.10 24.28
CA GLY A 32 13.02 35.38 24.10
C GLY A 32 13.36 36.38 22.99
N SER A 33 13.25 37.66 23.32
CA SER A 33 14.15 38.80 23.00
C SER A 33 14.83 39.01 21.64
N SER A 34 14.72 40.27 21.21
CA SER A 34 15.74 41.19 20.65
C SER A 34 16.30 41.02 19.23
N GLU A 35 16.07 42.10 18.49
CA GLU A 35 16.99 42.83 17.60
C GLU A 35 17.26 42.32 16.18
N ALA A 36 16.79 43.14 15.24
CA ALA A 36 17.27 43.23 13.88
C ALA A 36 18.41 44.27 13.82
N GLU A 37 19.49 43.97 13.11
CA GLU A 37 20.07 44.99 12.21
C GLU A 37 20.93 44.39 11.09
N VAL A 38 20.84 45.09 9.96
CA VAL A 38 21.40 44.82 8.63
C VAL A 38 22.85 45.29 8.57
N LYS A 39 23.71 44.62 7.78
CA LYS A 39 24.77 45.31 7.03
C LYS A 39 25.15 44.61 5.73
N LYS A 40 25.23 45.45 4.68
CA LYS A 40 25.52 45.17 3.27
C LYS A 40 27.00 44.88 3.03
N GLY A 41 27.29 44.17 1.92
CA GLY A 41 28.44 44.52 1.07
C GLY A 41 29.21 43.33 0.48
N GLY A 42 29.40 43.35 -0.84
CA GLY A 42 30.48 42.60 -1.50
C GLY A 42 30.04 41.72 -2.67
N GLY A 43 29.81 42.33 -3.84
CA GLY A 43 29.60 41.60 -5.09
C GLY A 43 30.88 40.89 -5.55
N ARG A 44 30.75 39.61 -5.90
CA ARG A 44 31.75 38.88 -6.67
C ARG A 44 31.01 38.07 -7.75
N ARG A 45 30.98 38.62 -8.98
CA ARG A 45 30.41 37.94 -10.15
C ARG A 45 31.23 36.69 -10.44
N ARG A 46 30.71 35.51 -10.07
CA ARG A 46 31.13 34.23 -10.64
C ARG A 46 30.19 33.93 -11.79
N SER A 47 30.73 33.82 -13.00
CA SER A 47 30.03 33.28 -14.16
C SER A 47 29.72 31.81 -13.90
N SER A 48 28.52 31.51 -13.41
CA SER A 48 28.01 30.14 -13.34
C SER A 48 27.48 29.76 -14.72
N SER A 49 28.14 28.82 -15.38
CA SER A 49 27.58 28.10 -16.53
C SER A 49 26.24 27.51 -16.12
N SER A 50 25.14 28.02 -16.68
CA SER A 50 23.80 27.51 -16.44
C SER A 50 23.65 26.17 -17.14
N SER A 51 24.03 25.08 -16.46
CA SER A 51 23.48 23.78 -16.79
C SER A 51 22.01 23.83 -16.37
N SER A 52 21.14 24.00 -17.37
CA SER A 52 19.69 24.00 -17.19
C SER A 52 19.28 22.63 -16.63
N LYS A 53 19.21 22.51 -15.31
CA LYS A 53 18.64 21.33 -14.66
C LYS A 53 17.17 21.28 -15.04
N VAL A 54 16.77 20.24 -15.76
CA VAL A 54 15.36 19.91 -15.96
C VAL A 54 14.76 19.67 -14.58
N VAL A 55 13.86 20.56 -14.15
CA VAL A 55 13.16 20.44 -12.88
C VAL A 55 11.97 19.53 -13.11
N VAL A 56 12.14 18.26 -12.78
CA VAL A 56 11.05 17.27 -12.78
C VAL A 56 10.09 17.60 -11.65
N SER A 57 8.79 17.58 -11.90
CA SER A 57 7.78 17.88 -10.88
C SER A 57 7.59 16.72 -9.88
N ASP A 58 7.20 17.02 -8.64
CA ASP A 58 6.90 16.00 -7.62
C ASP A 58 5.83 14.99 -8.09
N SER A 59 4.84 15.49 -8.85
CA SER A 59 3.78 14.67 -9.45
C SER A 59 4.33 13.67 -10.46
N GLU A 60 5.27 14.11 -11.31
CA GLU A 60 5.92 13.25 -12.30
C GLU A 60 6.82 12.20 -11.63
N LEU A 61 7.58 12.58 -10.59
CA LEU A 61 8.37 11.61 -9.81
C LEU A 61 7.48 10.53 -9.17
N LYS A 62 6.33 10.94 -8.62
CA LYS A 62 5.35 10.00 -8.07
C LYS A 62 4.77 9.09 -9.13
N GLN A 63 4.41 9.63 -10.30
CA GLN A 63 3.85 8.83 -11.39
C GLN A 63 4.86 7.84 -11.96
N ASN A 64 6.13 8.25 -12.09
CA ASN A 64 7.22 7.37 -12.51
C ASN A 64 7.39 6.21 -11.52
N TRP A 65 7.32 6.48 -10.22
CA TRP A 65 7.34 5.41 -9.21
C TRP A 65 6.16 4.45 -9.38
N LEU A 66 4.92 4.97 -9.42
CA LEU A 66 3.72 4.14 -9.61
C LEU A 66 3.77 3.32 -10.92
N SER A 67 4.33 3.86 -12.00
CA SER A 67 4.46 3.15 -13.27
C SER A 67 5.39 1.93 -13.18
N SER A 68 6.42 2.00 -12.33
CA SER A 68 7.35 0.89 -12.14
C SER A 68 6.83 -0.22 -11.23
N LEU A 69 5.64 -0.02 -10.63
CA LEU A 69 4.92 -0.99 -9.81
C LEU A 69 3.95 -1.89 -10.60
N SER A 70 3.96 -1.81 -11.93
CA SER A 70 3.02 -2.55 -12.78
C SER A 70 3.71 -3.53 -13.73
N CYS A 71 3.00 -4.62 -14.02
CA CYS A 71 3.31 -5.58 -15.08
C CYS A 71 2.01 -5.89 -15.87
N PRO A 72 2.08 -6.33 -17.14
CA PRO A 72 3.25 -6.90 -17.82
C PRO A 72 4.30 -5.85 -18.18
N LEU A 73 5.57 -6.24 -18.08
CA LEU A 73 6.62 -5.55 -18.81
C LEU A 73 6.26 -5.58 -20.31
N PRO A 74 6.51 -4.52 -21.09
CA PRO A 74 6.03 -4.37 -22.48
C PRO A 74 6.31 -5.53 -23.46
N LEU A 75 7.15 -6.51 -23.08
CA LEU A 75 7.48 -7.69 -23.87
C LEU A 75 6.50 -8.88 -23.73
N MET A 76 5.54 -8.85 -22.79
CA MET A 76 4.72 -10.02 -22.45
C MET A 76 3.28 -9.99 -23.00
N THR A 77 2.94 -8.98 -23.82
CA THR A 77 1.56 -8.69 -24.26
C THR A 77 1.06 -9.53 -25.45
N ARG A 78 1.67 -10.67 -25.77
CA ARG A 78 1.14 -11.54 -26.82
C ARG A 78 0.41 -12.72 -26.22
N HIS A 79 -0.92 -12.67 -26.40
CA HIS A 79 -1.86 -13.79 -26.40
C HIS A 79 -2.61 -14.02 -25.10
N LEU A 80 -3.79 -13.41 -24.97
CA LEU A 80 -4.90 -13.98 -24.21
C LEU A 80 -6.22 -13.73 -24.96
N GLU A 81 -6.93 -14.84 -25.20
CA GLU A 81 -8.14 -14.96 -25.99
C GLU A 81 -9.40 -14.44 -25.27
N GLU A 82 -10.42 -14.13 -26.07
CA GLU A 82 -11.72 -13.61 -25.66
C GLU A 82 -12.57 -14.72 -24.99
N HIS A 83 -12.97 -14.49 -23.74
CA HIS A 83 -14.01 -15.28 -23.08
C HIS A 83 -15.17 -14.39 -22.61
N ASN A 84 -16.40 -14.81 -22.95
CA ASN A 84 -17.68 -14.12 -22.78
C ASN A 84 -18.18 -13.95 -21.32
N THR A 85 -17.28 -13.89 -20.33
CA THR A 85 -17.61 -13.51 -18.95
C THR A 85 -16.53 -12.59 -18.40
N THR A 86 -16.84 -11.31 -18.20
CA THR A 86 -15.91 -10.37 -17.55
C THR A 86 -15.96 -10.61 -16.04
N SER A 87 -14.94 -11.32 -15.53
CA SER A 87 -14.70 -11.42 -14.09
C SER A 87 -13.67 -10.39 -13.69
N GLU A 88 -14.05 -9.43 -12.87
CA GLU A 88 -13.13 -8.45 -12.30
C GLU A 88 -12.54 -9.00 -11.01
N LEU A 89 -11.21 -9.02 -10.93
CA LEU A 89 -10.47 -9.41 -9.74
C LEU A 89 -9.76 -8.22 -9.13
N VAL A 90 -9.82 -8.12 -7.80
CA VAL A 90 -9.08 -7.13 -7.02
C VAL A 90 -8.42 -7.81 -5.83
N ILE A 91 -7.14 -7.50 -5.61
CA ILE A 91 -6.37 -8.01 -4.48
C ILE A 91 -6.18 -6.89 -3.45
N GLY A 92 -6.33 -7.21 -2.16
CA GLY A 92 -6.00 -6.32 -1.04
C GLY A 92 -4.98 -6.94 -0.11
N ILE A 93 -3.98 -6.17 0.32
CA ILE A 93 -2.83 -6.65 1.11
C ILE A 93 -2.63 -5.78 2.35
N ASP A 94 -2.70 -6.41 3.52
CA ASP A 94 -2.05 -5.92 4.73
C ASP A 94 -0.65 -6.55 4.80
N PRO A 95 0.43 -5.78 4.62
CA PRO A 95 1.78 -6.31 4.43
C PRO A 95 2.44 -6.81 5.71
N ASP A 96 1.81 -6.63 6.87
CA ASP A 96 2.38 -7.04 8.15
C ASP A 96 2.49 -8.55 8.29
N VAL A 97 3.38 -9.00 9.20
CA VAL A 97 3.55 -10.44 9.50
C VAL A 97 2.31 -11.09 10.12
N SER A 98 1.39 -10.28 10.68
CA SER A 98 0.06 -10.71 11.14
C SER A 98 -1.06 -10.18 10.26
N GLY A 99 -0.71 -9.65 9.09
CA GLY A 99 -1.62 -9.20 8.05
C GLY A 99 -2.19 -10.37 7.25
N ALA A 100 -2.73 -10.04 6.08
CA ALA A 100 -3.38 -10.99 5.19
C ALA A 100 -3.38 -10.52 3.73
N LEU A 101 -3.74 -11.44 2.85
CA LEU A 101 -4.12 -11.20 1.46
C LEU A 101 -5.61 -11.50 1.29
N ALA A 102 -6.34 -10.61 0.64
CA ALA A 102 -7.72 -10.83 0.22
C ALA A 102 -7.85 -10.79 -1.31
N LEU A 103 -8.72 -11.64 -1.85
CA LEU A 103 -9.09 -11.66 -3.27
C LEU A 103 -10.60 -11.44 -3.38
N LEU A 104 -10.99 -10.43 -4.14
CA LEU A 104 -12.38 -10.14 -4.47
C LEU A 104 -12.63 -10.49 -5.93
N LYS A 105 -13.71 -11.24 -6.19
CA LYS A 105 -14.17 -11.58 -7.53
C LYS A 105 -15.57 -11.02 -7.76
N THR A 106 -15.71 -10.22 -8.80
CA THR A 106 -17.00 -9.71 -9.29
C THR A 106 -17.29 -10.36 -10.63
N THR A 107 -18.46 -10.98 -10.77
CA THR A 107 -18.90 -11.62 -12.02
C THR A 107 -20.08 -10.85 -12.57
N HIS A 108 -19.98 -10.40 -13.81
CA HIS A 108 -21.06 -9.73 -14.54
C HIS A 108 -21.80 -10.73 -15.41
N HIS A 109 -23.12 -10.84 -15.21
CA HIS A 109 -23.98 -11.61 -16.10
C HIS A 109 -24.54 -10.70 -17.19
N HIS A 110 -24.03 -10.82 -18.42
CA HIS A 110 -24.68 -10.22 -19.58
C HIS A 110 -25.80 -11.15 -20.06
N ASN A 111 -27.05 -10.77 -19.82
CA ASN A 111 -28.16 -11.36 -20.55
C ASN A 111 -28.12 -10.80 -21.98
N SER A 112 -27.69 -11.61 -22.95
CA SER A 112 -27.70 -11.25 -24.38
C SER A 112 -29.12 -11.15 -24.99
N SER A 113 -30.17 -11.20 -24.17
CA SER A 113 -31.55 -11.06 -24.60
C SER A 113 -31.97 -9.60 -24.53
N SER A 114 -32.11 -9.00 -25.70
CA SER A 114 -32.63 -7.67 -25.97
C SER A 114 -34.02 -7.49 -25.37
N SER A 115 -34.11 -7.09 -24.10
CA SER A 115 -35.35 -6.73 -23.44
C SER A 115 -35.04 -5.74 -22.33
N SER A 116 -35.46 -4.51 -22.57
CA SER A 116 -35.20 -3.30 -21.80
C SER A 116 -35.70 -3.41 -20.36
N SER A 117 -34.86 -3.91 -19.45
CA SER A 117 -35.05 -3.86 -17.99
C SER A 117 -33.69 -4.09 -17.31
N SER A 118 -32.92 -3.01 -17.19
CA SER A 118 -31.52 -2.98 -16.76
C SER A 118 -31.34 -3.29 -15.27
N SER A 119 -31.36 -4.57 -14.91
CA SER A 119 -30.88 -5.04 -13.61
C SER A 119 -29.70 -5.99 -13.83
N SER A 120 -28.51 -5.44 -14.10
CA SER A 120 -27.26 -6.19 -14.18
C SER A 120 -26.98 -6.83 -12.82
N SER A 121 -27.34 -8.10 -12.65
CA SER A 121 -27.05 -8.84 -11.42
C SER A 121 -25.56 -9.16 -11.40
N SER A 122 -24.80 -8.46 -10.57
CA SER A 122 -23.39 -8.74 -10.33
C SER A 122 -23.27 -9.66 -9.11
N SER A 123 -22.61 -10.79 -9.29
CA SER A 123 -22.28 -11.69 -8.18
C SER A 123 -20.92 -11.32 -7.62
N PHE A 124 -20.81 -11.31 -6.28
CA PHE A 124 -19.59 -10.94 -5.59
C PHE A 124 -19.15 -12.06 -4.65
N SER A 125 -17.87 -12.42 -4.68
CA SER A 125 -17.28 -13.39 -3.76
C SER A 125 -15.92 -12.89 -3.24
N ALA A 126 -15.58 -13.32 -2.02
CA ALA A 126 -14.35 -12.92 -1.33
C ALA A 126 -13.64 -14.15 -0.77
N GLN A 127 -12.31 -14.11 -0.81
CA GLN A 127 -11.42 -15.06 -0.14
C GLN A 127 -10.36 -14.28 0.65
N VAL A 128 -9.88 -14.83 1.77
CA VAL A 128 -8.85 -14.20 2.60
C VAL A 128 -7.90 -15.24 3.18
N PHE A 129 -6.61 -14.91 3.17
CA PHE A 129 -5.51 -15.78 3.56
C PHE A 129 -4.57 -15.03 4.50
N ASP A 130 -4.24 -15.62 5.65
CA ASP A 130 -3.22 -15.05 6.53
C ASP A 130 -1.87 -14.97 5.81
N THR A 131 -1.09 -13.92 6.08
CA THR A 131 0.25 -13.79 5.52
C THR A 131 1.14 -14.98 5.92
N PRO A 132 1.68 -15.75 4.95
CA PRO A 132 2.55 -16.89 5.24
C PRO A 132 3.82 -16.46 5.99
N HIS A 133 4.13 -17.14 7.09
CA HIS A 133 5.28 -16.84 7.93
C HIS A 133 5.82 -18.08 8.63
N LEU A 134 7.10 -18.01 8.99
CA LEU A 134 7.83 -19.06 9.71
C LEU A 134 8.43 -18.50 11.00
N GLN A 135 8.71 -19.40 11.95
CA GLN A 135 9.46 -19.06 13.15
C GLN A 135 10.96 -19.13 12.86
N VAL A 136 11.69 -18.05 13.14
CA VAL A 136 13.12 -17.93 12.91
C VAL A 136 13.80 -17.48 14.20
N LEU A 137 14.89 -18.13 14.57
CA LEU A 137 15.73 -17.71 15.69
C LEU A 137 16.56 -16.48 15.27
N VAL A 138 16.29 -15.34 15.90
CA VAL A 138 17.02 -14.09 15.67
C VAL A 138 17.76 -13.72 16.96
N GLY A 139 19.07 -13.99 16.97
CA GLY A 139 19.86 -13.94 18.20
C GLY A 139 19.37 -15.00 19.19
N LYS A 140 18.84 -14.56 20.33
CA LYS A 140 18.32 -15.45 21.39
C LYS A 140 16.79 -15.59 21.41
N ARG A 141 16.06 -14.94 20.50
CA ARG A 141 14.60 -14.91 20.51
C ARG A 141 14.03 -15.47 19.21
N VAL A 142 13.01 -16.32 19.33
CA VAL A 142 12.22 -16.77 18.19
C VAL A 142 11.30 -15.64 17.74
N ARG A 143 11.29 -15.36 16.44
CA ARG A 143 10.48 -14.31 15.81
C ARG A 143 9.78 -14.84 14.58
N LYS A 144 8.62 -14.28 14.26
CA LYS A 144 7.95 -14.54 12.98
C LYS A 144 8.64 -13.78 11.85
N ARG A 145 8.87 -14.44 10.73
CA ARG A 145 9.38 -13.85 9.49
C ARG A 145 8.53 -14.32 8.32
N LEU A 146 8.34 -13.45 7.34
CA LEU A 146 7.59 -13.79 6.13
C LEU A 146 8.22 -14.97 5.41
N ASP A 147 7.38 -15.85 4.90
CA ASP A 147 7.79 -17.00 4.09
C ASP A 147 7.58 -16.68 2.61
N ALA A 148 8.63 -16.16 1.98
CA ALA A 148 8.59 -15.75 0.57
C ALA A 148 8.16 -16.90 -0.37
N LYS A 149 8.55 -18.16 -0.07
CA LYS A 149 8.19 -19.31 -0.90
C LYS A 149 6.69 -19.55 -0.83
N SER A 150 6.14 -19.61 0.38
CA SER A 150 4.70 -19.83 0.59
C SER A 150 3.87 -18.65 0.09
N MET A 151 4.38 -17.42 0.15
CA MET A 151 3.73 -16.24 -0.46
C MET A 151 3.63 -16.35 -1.98
N VAL A 152 4.71 -16.75 -2.66
CA VAL A 152 4.70 -16.97 -4.13
C VAL A 152 3.75 -18.11 -4.50
N GLN A 153 3.75 -19.21 -3.73
CA GLN A 153 2.83 -20.32 -3.95
C GLN A 153 1.37 -19.89 -3.75
N LEU A 154 1.09 -19.10 -2.71
CA LEU A 154 -0.25 -18.55 -2.47
C LEU A 154 -0.73 -17.74 -3.68
N LEU A 155 0.08 -16.81 -4.20
CA LEU A 155 -0.30 -15.99 -5.35
C LEU A 155 -0.55 -16.80 -6.63
N ARG A 156 0.27 -17.82 -6.88
CA ARG A 156 0.08 -18.71 -8.04
C ARG A 156 -1.24 -19.49 -7.94
N ASN A 157 -1.64 -19.88 -6.74
CA ASN A 157 -2.88 -20.62 -6.49
C ASN A 157 -4.13 -19.74 -6.51
N LEU A 158 -4.01 -18.40 -6.63
CA LEU A 158 -5.16 -17.52 -6.75
C LEU A 158 -5.78 -17.55 -8.15
N ASP A 159 -5.04 -18.03 -9.15
CA ASP A 159 -5.42 -18.03 -10.58
C ASP A 159 -5.86 -16.64 -11.08
N ALA A 160 -5.32 -15.56 -10.49
CA ALA A 160 -5.59 -14.19 -10.91
C ALA A 160 -4.76 -13.84 -12.16
N PRO A 161 -5.35 -13.28 -13.22
CA PRO A 161 -4.64 -13.01 -14.46
C PRO A 161 -3.59 -11.90 -14.26
N PRO A 162 -2.51 -11.89 -15.07
CA PRO A 162 -1.58 -10.78 -15.11
C PRO A 162 -2.29 -9.43 -15.32
N GLY A 163 -1.75 -8.37 -14.75
CA GLY A 163 -2.35 -7.03 -14.75
C GLY A 163 -3.39 -6.80 -13.65
N THR A 164 -3.89 -7.84 -12.97
CA THR A 164 -4.80 -7.70 -11.82
C THR A 164 -4.22 -6.70 -10.81
N SER A 165 -5.06 -5.75 -10.35
CA SER A 165 -4.60 -4.73 -9.40
C SER A 165 -4.54 -5.29 -7.97
N ALA A 166 -3.39 -5.08 -7.33
CA ALA A 166 -3.14 -5.39 -5.94
C ALA A 166 -2.95 -4.11 -5.12
N PHE A 167 -3.95 -3.77 -4.32
CA PHE A 167 -3.92 -2.64 -3.41
C PHE A 167 -3.22 -3.06 -2.12
N ILE A 168 -2.19 -2.33 -1.71
CA ILE A 168 -1.37 -2.66 -0.54
C ILE A 168 -1.33 -1.48 0.42
N GLU A 169 -1.52 -1.72 1.72
CA GLU A 169 -1.32 -0.66 2.72
C GLU A 169 0.12 -0.15 2.65
N GLN A 170 0.27 1.17 2.46
CA GLN A 170 1.56 1.81 2.43
C GLN A 170 2.17 1.80 3.83
N SER A 171 3.32 1.14 3.97
CA SER A 171 4.07 1.15 5.23
C SER A 171 4.62 2.54 5.52
N ILE A 172 4.27 3.08 6.68
CA ILE A 172 4.75 4.37 7.20
C ILE A 172 5.34 4.10 8.59
N PRO A 173 6.64 4.37 8.81
CA PRO A 173 7.25 4.20 10.12
C PRO A 173 6.51 5.03 11.18
N PHE A 174 6.09 4.40 12.28
CA PHE A 174 5.44 5.10 13.38
C PHE A 174 6.50 5.58 14.39
N PRO A 175 6.48 6.86 14.85
CA PRO A 175 7.54 7.40 15.72
C PRO A 175 7.77 6.61 17.01
N GLN A 176 6.74 5.95 17.53
CA GLN A 176 6.79 5.16 18.76
C GLN A 176 7.38 3.75 18.55
N ASP A 177 7.53 3.31 17.30
CA ASP A 177 8.15 2.03 16.99
C ASP A 177 9.67 2.10 17.15
N GLY A 178 10.25 1.03 17.67
CA GLY A 178 11.70 0.86 17.69
C GLY A 178 12.27 0.59 16.29
N LYS A 179 13.59 0.77 16.12
CA LYS A 179 14.33 0.53 14.87
C LYS A 179 14.01 -0.81 14.20
N LEU A 180 13.83 -1.87 15.00
CA LEU A 180 13.48 -3.19 14.49
C LEU A 180 12.06 -3.23 13.93
N GLY A 181 11.11 -2.49 14.50
CA GLY A 181 9.76 -2.35 13.98
C GLY A 181 9.77 -1.69 12.61
N TRP A 182 10.47 -0.57 12.46
CA TRP A 182 10.65 0.11 11.17
C TRP A 182 11.27 -0.80 10.11
N TRP A 183 12.32 -1.53 10.48
CA TRP A 183 12.95 -2.48 9.57
C TRP A 183 11.99 -3.60 9.16
N CYS A 184 11.23 -4.18 10.11
CA CYS A 184 10.28 -5.24 9.82
C CYS A 184 9.14 -4.76 8.91
N GLY A 185 8.57 -3.57 9.18
CA GLY A 185 7.52 -2.98 8.36
C GLY A 185 7.99 -2.70 6.94
N GLY A 186 9.17 -2.07 6.79
CA GLY A 186 9.78 -1.83 5.48
C GLY A 186 10.14 -3.11 4.73
N PHE A 187 10.66 -4.13 5.42
CA PHE A 187 10.95 -5.44 4.83
C PHE A 187 9.67 -6.12 4.33
N GLY A 188 8.60 -6.13 5.13
CA GLY A 188 7.34 -6.75 4.74
C GLY A 188 6.71 -6.08 3.52
N TYR A 189 6.63 -4.76 3.56
CA TYR A 189 6.13 -3.96 2.45
C TYR A 189 6.91 -4.15 1.15
N GLY A 190 8.25 -4.09 1.22
CA GLY A 190 9.13 -4.31 0.07
C GLY A 190 9.06 -5.73 -0.48
N LEU A 191 8.96 -6.75 0.39
CA LEU A 191 8.86 -8.15 -0.04
C LEU A 191 7.53 -8.40 -0.77
N TRP A 192 6.41 -7.89 -0.24
CA TRP A 192 5.12 -7.98 -0.93
C TRP A 192 5.14 -7.29 -2.29
N ILE A 193 5.64 -6.05 -2.38
CA ILE A 193 5.78 -5.33 -3.66
C ILE A 193 6.59 -6.17 -4.67
N GLY A 194 7.79 -6.62 -4.27
CA GLY A 194 8.67 -7.36 -5.18
C GLY A 194 8.02 -8.65 -5.68
N ILE A 195 7.36 -9.40 -4.79
CA ILE A 195 6.66 -10.64 -5.15
C ILE A 195 5.47 -10.36 -6.07
N LEU A 196 4.66 -9.33 -5.77
CA LEU A 196 3.47 -8.99 -6.56
C LEU A 196 3.84 -8.55 -7.98
N VAL A 197 4.79 -7.61 -8.10
CA VAL A 197 5.27 -7.13 -9.41
C VAL A 197 5.89 -8.27 -10.20
N ALA A 198 6.76 -9.08 -9.59
CA ALA A 198 7.36 -10.25 -10.24
C ALA A 198 6.35 -11.33 -10.63
N SER A 199 5.17 -11.35 -9.98
CA SER A 199 4.06 -12.25 -10.32
C SER A 199 3.12 -11.67 -11.39
N GLY A 200 3.42 -10.47 -11.92
CA GLY A 200 2.66 -9.86 -13.00
C GLY A 200 1.50 -8.96 -12.56
N PHE A 201 1.38 -8.63 -11.27
CA PHE A 201 0.33 -7.77 -10.76
C PHE A 201 0.65 -6.27 -10.91
N THR A 202 -0.40 -5.45 -10.97
CA THR A 202 -0.30 -3.99 -10.86
C THR A 202 -0.43 -3.57 -9.40
N VAL A 203 0.66 -3.12 -8.78
CA VAL A 203 0.66 -2.78 -7.36
C VAL A 203 0.27 -1.32 -7.13
N VAL A 204 -0.71 -1.09 -6.27
CA VAL A 204 -1.20 0.24 -5.91
C VAL A 204 -1.03 0.47 -4.41
N PRO A 205 -0.01 1.24 -3.99
CA PRO A 205 0.14 1.67 -2.61
C PRO A 205 -1.02 2.55 -2.14
N VAL A 206 -1.58 2.26 -0.98
CA VAL A 206 -2.70 3.01 -0.38
C VAL A 206 -2.34 3.42 1.05
N PRO A 207 -2.30 4.73 1.37
CA PRO A 207 -2.11 5.16 2.75
C PRO A 207 -3.25 4.68 3.66
N SER A 208 -2.92 4.27 4.88
CA SER A 208 -3.90 3.74 5.83
C SER A 208 -5.02 4.72 6.16
N SER A 209 -4.70 6.02 6.26
CA SER A 209 -5.67 7.08 6.47
C SER A 209 -6.73 7.18 5.37
N ILE A 210 -6.35 6.89 4.12
CA ILE A 210 -7.24 7.05 2.97
C ILE A 210 -8.29 5.94 2.94
N TRP A 211 -7.86 4.68 3.02
CA TRP A 211 -8.81 3.56 2.98
C TRP A 211 -9.67 3.51 4.25
N LYS A 212 -9.09 3.86 5.42
CA LYS A 212 -9.87 3.91 6.68
C LYS A 212 -10.93 5.00 6.66
N SER A 213 -10.58 6.19 6.16
CA SER A 213 -11.53 7.28 5.99
C SER A 213 -12.67 6.92 5.03
N HIS A 214 -12.41 6.09 4.01
CA HIS A 214 -13.45 5.65 3.08
C HIS A 214 -14.54 4.81 3.75
N PHE A 215 -14.19 4.04 4.79
CA PHE A 215 -15.12 3.22 5.57
C PHE A 215 -15.50 3.86 6.91
N GLU A 216 -15.26 5.17 7.08
CA GLU A 216 -15.62 5.93 8.29
C GLU A 216 -15.01 5.36 9.57
N LEU A 217 -13.84 4.71 9.45
CA LEU A 217 -13.10 4.12 10.57
C LEU A 217 -12.31 5.21 11.31
N CYS A 218 -13.02 6.01 12.10
CA CYS A 218 -12.51 7.22 12.75
C CYS A 218 -12.34 7.10 14.28
N GLY A 219 -12.51 5.92 14.89
CA GLY A 219 -12.49 5.77 16.35
C GLY A 219 -11.10 5.63 17.00
N SER A 220 -10.91 6.19 18.20
CA SER A 220 -9.70 5.94 19.02
C SER A 220 -9.78 4.60 19.77
N ARG A 221 -8.62 3.95 19.98
CA ARG A 221 -8.37 2.68 20.69
C ARG A 221 -9.06 1.40 20.15
N SER A 222 -10.16 1.47 19.39
CA SER A 222 -10.88 0.31 18.85
C SER A 222 -10.79 0.10 17.33
N LEU A 223 -9.92 0.80 16.60
CA LEU A 223 -9.79 0.69 15.13
C LEU A 223 -9.73 -0.77 14.61
N LYS A 224 -9.07 -1.66 15.35
CA LYS A 224 -8.97 -3.08 14.99
C LYS A 224 -10.28 -3.85 15.15
N ASP A 225 -11.13 -3.43 16.08
CA ASP A 225 -12.47 -4.00 16.26
C ASP A 225 -13.45 -3.39 15.25
N GLU A 226 -13.33 -2.09 14.97
CA GLU A 226 -14.09 -1.37 13.93
C GLU A 226 -13.85 -1.96 12.54
N SER A 227 -12.59 -2.21 12.19
CA SER A 227 -12.25 -2.81 10.89
C SER A 227 -12.84 -4.22 10.74
N ARG A 228 -12.81 -5.04 11.79
CA ARG A 228 -13.47 -6.36 11.78
C ARG A 228 -14.98 -6.25 11.62
N ASN A 229 -15.62 -5.32 12.33
CA ASN A 229 -17.06 -5.10 12.23
C ASN A 229 -17.47 -4.63 10.83
N ALA A 230 -16.74 -3.66 10.26
CA ALA A 230 -16.97 -3.17 8.90
C ALA A 230 -16.79 -4.30 7.86
N ALA A 231 -15.72 -5.10 7.98
CA ALA A 231 -15.48 -6.24 7.11
C ALA A 231 -16.57 -7.31 7.24
N CYS A 232 -17.07 -7.61 8.46
CA CYS A 232 -18.19 -8.55 8.66
C CYS A 232 -19.48 -8.06 8.00
N SER A 233 -19.78 -6.76 8.10
CA SER A 233 -20.96 -6.15 7.47
C SER A 233 -20.86 -6.19 5.95
N LEU A 234 -19.68 -5.90 5.40
CA LEU A 234 -19.45 -5.88 3.95
C LEU A 234 -19.33 -7.29 3.35
N PHE A 235 -18.81 -8.24 4.13
CA PHE A 235 -18.57 -9.63 3.71
C PHE A 235 -19.18 -10.63 4.70
N PRO A 236 -20.52 -10.78 4.72
CA PRO A 236 -21.19 -11.69 5.66
C PRO A 236 -20.69 -13.14 5.59
N SER A 237 -20.33 -13.61 4.38
CA SER A 237 -19.77 -14.94 4.17
C SER A 237 -18.41 -15.16 4.86
N MET A 238 -17.66 -14.08 5.13
CA MET A 238 -16.35 -14.11 5.79
C MET A 238 -16.45 -13.92 7.31
N ALA A 239 -17.63 -13.62 7.87
CA ALA A 239 -17.78 -13.27 9.28
C ALA A 239 -17.25 -14.35 10.24
N SER A 240 -17.33 -15.64 9.85
CA SER A 240 -16.78 -16.75 10.64
C SER A 240 -15.25 -16.69 10.78
N LEU A 241 -14.55 -16.10 9.81
CA LEU A 241 -13.10 -15.93 9.75
C LEU A 241 -12.59 -14.67 10.45
N LEU A 242 -13.50 -13.78 10.90
CA LEU A 242 -13.20 -12.46 11.47
C LEU A 242 -13.59 -12.34 12.96
N LYS A 243 -13.94 -13.45 13.61
CA LYS A 243 -14.47 -13.45 14.99
C LYS A 243 -13.48 -13.01 16.06
N ARG A 244 -12.18 -13.27 15.88
CA ARG A 244 -11.18 -13.07 16.96
C ARG A 244 -10.43 -11.76 16.80
N LYS A 245 -9.91 -11.24 17.91
CA LYS A 245 -9.05 -10.03 17.90
C LYS A 245 -7.82 -10.15 16.98
N LYS A 246 -7.26 -11.35 16.83
CA LYS A 246 -6.13 -11.63 15.93
C LYS A 246 -6.47 -11.58 14.44
N ASP A 247 -7.76 -11.58 14.08
CA ASP A 247 -8.20 -11.63 12.67
C ASP A 247 -8.33 -10.20 12.07
N HIS A 248 -7.78 -9.17 12.71
CA HIS A 248 -7.81 -7.79 12.21
C HIS A 248 -7.04 -7.65 10.89
N GLY A 249 -5.91 -8.34 10.69
CA GLY A 249 -5.19 -8.29 9.41
C GLY A 249 -6.01 -8.82 8.23
N ARG A 250 -6.86 -9.83 8.47
CA ARG A 250 -7.82 -10.33 7.47
C ARG A 250 -8.87 -9.27 7.12
N ALA A 251 -9.39 -8.58 8.13
CA ALA A 251 -10.35 -7.50 7.94
C ALA A 251 -9.73 -6.33 7.17
N ASP A 252 -8.52 -5.91 7.52
CA ASP A 252 -7.80 -4.83 6.86
C ASP A 252 -7.55 -5.18 5.38
N ALA A 253 -7.07 -6.40 5.08
CA ALA A 253 -6.88 -6.85 3.70
C ALA A 253 -8.19 -6.86 2.87
N LEU A 254 -9.29 -7.34 3.47
CA LEU A 254 -10.62 -7.34 2.84
C LEU A 254 -11.11 -5.91 2.53
N LEU A 255 -10.95 -4.98 3.48
CA LEU A 255 -11.35 -3.58 3.32
C LEU A 255 -10.45 -2.85 2.31
N ILE A 256 -9.14 -3.11 2.29
CA ILE A 256 -8.22 -2.57 1.28
C ILE A 256 -8.64 -3.04 -0.12
N ALA A 257 -9.00 -4.32 -0.29
CA ALA A 257 -9.50 -4.83 -1.57
C ALA A 257 -10.82 -4.16 -1.98
N ALA A 258 -11.74 -3.97 -1.02
CA ALA A 258 -13.02 -3.30 -1.25
C ALA A 258 -12.85 -1.84 -1.69
N TYR A 259 -11.92 -1.13 -1.03
CA TYR A 259 -11.51 0.22 -1.42
C TYR A 259 -10.93 0.24 -2.83
N GLY A 260 -10.09 -0.74 -3.18
CA GLY A 260 -9.55 -0.89 -4.52
C GLY A 260 -10.64 -1.06 -5.59
N LYS A 261 -11.61 -1.94 -5.32
CA LYS A 261 -12.77 -2.16 -6.20
C LYS A 261 -13.56 -0.86 -6.42
N SER A 262 -13.87 -0.11 -5.36
CA SER A 262 -14.65 1.14 -5.48
C SER A 262 -13.93 2.24 -6.26
N ARG A 263 -12.60 2.16 -6.40
CA ARG A 263 -11.81 3.06 -7.25
C ARG A 263 -11.82 2.69 -8.72
N GLN A 264 -11.83 1.39 -9.04
CA GLN A 264 -11.88 0.92 -10.41
C GLN A 264 -13.23 1.28 -11.04
N THR A 265 -14.34 1.05 -10.33
CA THR A 265 -15.69 1.39 -10.81
C THR A 265 -15.89 2.88 -11.08
N LYS A 266 -15.17 3.77 -10.37
CA LYS A 266 -15.24 5.23 -10.60
C LYS A 266 -14.43 5.69 -11.81
N SER A 267 -13.50 4.88 -12.30
CA SER A 267 -12.68 5.23 -13.46
C SER A 267 -13.37 4.87 -14.77
N GLU A 268 -14.47 4.13 -14.71
CA GLU A 268 -15.26 3.62 -15.85
C GLU A 268 -16.56 4.41 -16.09
N THR A 269 -16.90 5.36 -15.22
CA THR A 269 -18.04 6.29 -15.32
C THR A 269 -17.56 7.72 -15.50
#